data_AF-A0A2G9TLE8-F1
#
_entry.id   AF-A0A2G9TLE8-F1
#
_cell.length_a   1.000
_cell.length_b   1.000
_cell.length_c   1.000
_cell.angle_alpha   90.00
_cell.angle_beta   90.00
_cell.angle_gamma   90.00
#
_symmetry.space_group_name_H-M   'P 1'
#
loop_
_entity.id
_entity.type
_entity.pdbx_description
1 polymer ?
#
loop_
_entity_poly.entity_id
_entity_poly.type
_entity_poly.pdbx_seq_one_letter_code
_entity_poly.pdbx_strand_id
1 'polypeptide(L)'
;MGIRMVFAAIAGDWQFLLPLAVTVDDRLWCYANAAVQARLNNALGIEHPIFAPTTVEGIFEAIATSEPSPYYILMSFMMRGAWEEAVDWMYSYCLDVEKKPGAKVQSLYRFFGLVTSVCRILKNEHDENHGKNLVGRMVDVLLQKQVFSLIPFYAALLPKDDALKRVWHVMPPYLVAFMCISDVKTDADRMAFITALNDAGFDGEEIAFEFGKFRVVEMVDHADLLRWIYACGDKKLLNAVAETNSVLRYYLCKRSLENS
;
A
#
# COMPACT_ATOMS: atom_id res chain seq x y z
N MET A 1 43.06 8.29 -17.01
CA MET A 1 42.23 8.12 -15.78
C MET A 1 41.53 6.76 -15.73
N GLY A 2 40.85 6.31 -16.80
CA GLY A 2 40.02 5.08 -16.77
C GLY A 2 40.72 3.82 -16.23
N ILE A 3 41.95 3.53 -16.65
CA ILE A 3 42.69 2.35 -16.18
C ILE A 3 42.94 2.40 -14.65
N ARG A 4 43.24 3.57 -14.09
CA ARG A 4 43.46 3.72 -12.64
C ARG A 4 42.16 3.54 -11.85
N MET A 5 41.03 4.00 -12.39
CA MET A 5 39.72 3.77 -11.79
C MET A 5 39.38 2.27 -11.75
N VAL A 6 39.67 1.54 -12.82
CA VAL A 6 39.46 0.09 -12.88
C VAL A 6 40.30 -0.63 -11.81
N PHE A 7 41.58 -0.28 -11.66
CA PHE A 7 42.41 -0.88 -10.63
C PHE A 7 41.97 -0.49 -9.21
N ALA A 8 41.58 0.76 -8.98
CA ALA A 8 41.03 1.20 -7.69
C ALA A 8 39.74 0.45 -7.34
N ALA A 9 38.86 0.24 -8.33
CA ALA A 9 37.66 -0.59 -8.19
C ALA A 9 38.01 -2.03 -7.81
N ILE A 10 38.95 -2.66 -8.50
CA ILE A 10 39.36 -4.04 -8.19
C ILE A 10 39.97 -4.14 -6.78
N ALA A 11 40.76 -3.14 -6.39
CA ALA A 11 41.44 -3.11 -5.10
C ALA A 11 40.54 -2.68 -3.91
N GLY A 12 39.31 -2.22 -4.16
CA GLY A 12 38.46 -1.68 -3.09
C GLY A 12 38.93 -0.32 -2.56
N ASP A 13 39.65 0.45 -3.37
CA ASP A 13 40.18 1.77 -2.98
C ASP A 13 39.09 2.84 -3.06
N TRP A 14 38.25 2.90 -2.02
CA TRP A 14 37.19 3.89 -1.93
C TRP A 14 37.71 5.32 -1.81
N GLN A 15 38.91 5.55 -1.26
CA GLN A 15 39.46 6.91 -1.12
C GLN A 15 39.77 7.52 -2.49
N PHE A 16 40.24 6.70 -3.43
CA PHE A 16 40.41 7.12 -4.81
C PHE A 16 39.08 7.27 -5.57
N LEU A 17 38.12 6.38 -5.32
CA LEU A 17 36.86 6.34 -6.06
C LEU A 17 35.82 7.38 -5.59
N LEU A 18 35.75 7.68 -4.29
CA LEU A 18 34.73 8.55 -3.71
C LEU A 18 34.75 9.99 -4.25
N PRO A 19 35.91 10.63 -4.51
CA PRO A 19 35.96 11.93 -5.18
C PRO A 19 35.41 11.93 -6.61
N LEU A 20 35.35 10.76 -7.25
CA LEU A 20 34.82 10.57 -8.60
C LEU A 20 33.33 10.20 -8.58
N ALA A 21 32.79 9.85 -7.42
CA ALA A 21 31.40 9.48 -7.23
C ALA A 21 30.52 10.74 -7.18
N VAL A 22 29.62 10.87 -8.16
CA VAL A 22 28.75 12.04 -8.32
C VAL A 22 27.40 11.83 -7.65
N THR A 23 26.91 10.59 -7.66
CA THR A 23 25.60 10.23 -7.09
C THR A 23 25.75 9.53 -5.73
N VAL A 24 24.64 9.50 -4.96
CA VAL A 24 24.57 8.73 -3.70
C VAL A 24 24.79 7.24 -3.98
N ASP A 25 24.27 6.72 -5.10
CA ASP A 25 24.45 5.34 -5.52
C ASP A 25 25.91 5.01 -5.85
N ASP A 26 26.62 5.92 -6.54
CA ASP A 26 28.06 5.76 -6.80
C ASP A 26 28.85 5.68 -5.49
N ARG A 27 28.49 6.53 -4.52
CA ARG A 27 29.12 6.54 -3.19
C ARG A 27 28.83 5.25 -2.43
N LEU A 28 27.58 4.78 -2.47
CA LEU A 28 27.16 3.50 -1.89
C LEU A 28 27.94 2.34 -2.49
N TRP A 29 28.09 2.32 -3.81
CA TRP A 29 28.87 1.32 -4.51
C TRP A 29 30.35 1.36 -4.09
N CYS A 30 30.95 2.55 -3.97
CA CYS A 30 32.36 2.68 -3.54
C CYS A 30 32.59 2.06 -2.15
N TYR A 31 31.74 2.40 -1.18
CA TYR A 31 31.84 1.86 0.18
C TYR A 31 31.51 0.36 0.24
N ALA A 32 30.48 -0.10 -0.46
CA ALA A 32 30.13 -1.51 -0.51
C ALA A 32 31.24 -2.36 -1.15
N ASN A 33 31.86 -1.87 -2.23
CA ASN A 33 32.99 -2.52 -2.88
C ASN A 33 34.19 -2.63 -1.93
N ALA A 34 34.53 -1.55 -1.22
CA ALA A 34 35.60 -1.59 -0.22
C ALA A 34 35.28 -2.53 0.96
N ALA A 35 34.02 -2.58 1.41
CA ALA A 35 33.59 -3.49 2.46
C ALA A 35 33.76 -4.96 2.05
N VAL A 36 33.40 -5.31 0.80
CA VAL A 36 33.59 -6.66 0.27
C VAL A 36 35.07 -7.03 0.22
N GLN A 37 35.93 -6.13 -0.28
CA GLN A 37 37.37 -6.36 -0.34
C GLN A 37 38.00 -6.48 1.06
N ALA A 38 37.58 -5.66 2.01
CA ALA A 38 38.01 -5.76 3.40
C ALA A 38 37.63 -7.11 4.02
N ARG A 39 36.41 -7.59 3.79
CA ARG A 39 35.99 -8.92 4.28
C ARG A 39 36.73 -10.06 3.60
N LEU A 40 37.02 -9.95 2.31
CA LEU A 40 37.80 -10.95 1.57
C LEU A 40 39.24 -11.03 2.08
N ASN A 41 39.92 -9.89 2.22
CA ASN A 41 41.28 -9.83 2.74
C ASN A 41 41.35 -10.37 4.17
N ASN A 42 40.42 -9.96 5.03
CA ASN A 42 40.33 -10.50 6.39
C ASN A 42 40.15 -12.02 6.41
N ALA A 43 39.32 -12.58 5.52
CA ALA A 43 39.13 -14.03 5.40
C ALA A 43 40.40 -14.77 4.92
N LEU A 44 41.27 -14.09 4.18
CA LEU A 44 42.57 -14.59 3.72
C LEU A 44 43.71 -14.33 4.72
N GLY A 45 43.43 -13.67 5.86
CA GLY A 45 44.45 -13.26 6.83
C GLY A 45 45.35 -12.13 6.34
N ILE A 46 44.90 -11.36 5.35
CA ILE A 46 45.60 -10.22 4.77
C ILE A 46 45.03 -8.95 5.40
N GLU A 47 45.89 -8.06 5.89
CA GLU A 47 45.46 -6.76 6.40
C GLU A 47 44.99 -5.88 5.23
N HIS A 48 43.73 -5.42 5.27
CA HIS A 48 43.23 -4.53 4.23
C HIS A 48 43.88 -3.15 4.36
N PRO A 49 44.47 -2.60 3.27
CA PRO A 49 45.29 -1.39 3.34
C PRO A 49 44.51 -0.12 3.72
N ILE A 50 43.18 -0.16 3.62
CA ILE A 50 42.30 0.98 3.89
C ILE A 50 41.19 0.54 4.84
N PHE A 51 41.01 1.26 5.95
CA PHE A 51 39.87 1.06 6.83
C PHE A 51 38.58 1.43 6.09
N ALA A 52 37.70 0.46 5.90
CA ALA A 52 36.39 0.64 5.28
C ALA A 52 35.31 0.12 6.24
N PRO A 53 34.16 0.81 6.37
CA PRO A 53 33.05 0.29 7.14
C PRO A 53 32.59 -1.05 6.53
N THR A 54 32.63 -2.12 7.33
CA THR A 54 32.27 -3.47 6.87
C THR A 54 30.82 -3.84 7.19
N THR A 55 30.13 -3.04 7.98
CA THR A 55 28.72 -3.23 8.35
C THR A 55 27.81 -2.36 7.48
N VAL A 56 26.57 -2.80 7.30
CA VAL A 56 25.59 -2.04 6.52
C VAL A 56 25.32 -0.69 7.19
N GLU A 57 25.16 -0.68 8.52
CA GLU A 57 25.01 0.53 9.33
C GLU A 57 26.12 1.53 9.04
N GLY A 58 27.38 1.10 9.15
CA GLY A 58 28.53 1.99 8.98
C GLY A 58 28.66 2.53 7.56
N ILE A 59 28.27 1.74 6.54
CA ILE A 59 28.24 2.21 5.15
C ILE A 59 27.20 3.32 4.99
N PHE A 60 25.97 3.13 5.50
CA PHE A 60 24.92 4.14 5.38
C PHE A 60 25.19 5.39 6.22
N GLU A 61 25.83 5.27 7.39
CA GLU A 61 26.31 6.41 8.18
C GLU A 61 27.38 7.22 7.43
N ALA A 62 28.31 6.54 6.74
CA ALA A 62 29.36 7.20 5.97
C ALA A 62 28.85 7.96 4.73
N ILE A 63 27.65 7.63 4.26
CA ILE A 63 27.00 8.25 3.09
C ILE A 63 25.96 9.30 3.50
N ALA A 64 25.54 9.30 4.78
CA ALA A 64 24.48 10.17 5.27
C ALA A 64 24.73 11.64 4.91
N THR A 65 23.88 12.18 4.03
CA THR A 65 23.85 13.61 3.71
C THR A 65 23.07 14.37 4.80
N SER A 66 23.14 15.70 4.79
CA SER A 66 22.44 16.54 5.79
C SER A 66 20.92 16.33 5.81
N GLU A 67 20.32 15.87 4.70
CA GLU A 67 18.93 15.41 4.62
C GLU A 67 18.81 14.24 3.62
N PRO A 68 18.87 12.98 4.09
CA PRO A 68 18.74 11.83 3.20
C PRO A 68 17.27 11.63 2.78
N SER A 69 17.06 11.26 1.52
CA SER A 69 15.72 10.94 1.01
C SER A 69 15.11 9.77 1.82
N PRO A 70 13.78 9.77 2.08
CA PRO A 70 13.09 8.68 2.79
C PRO A 70 13.40 7.28 2.25
N TYR A 71 13.59 7.17 0.93
CA TYR A 71 13.92 5.91 0.26
C TYR A 71 15.28 5.35 0.71
N TYR A 72 16.29 6.21 0.91
CA TYR A 72 17.62 5.76 1.35
C TYR A 72 17.63 5.35 2.82
N ILE A 73 16.90 6.08 3.66
CA ILE A 73 16.76 5.72 5.08
C ILE A 73 16.09 4.34 5.19
N LEU A 74 15.03 4.11 4.42
CA LEU A 74 14.35 2.81 4.40
C LEU A 74 15.20 1.71 3.80
N MET A 75 15.96 1.99 2.75
CA MET A 75 16.92 1.04 2.19
C MET A 75 17.91 0.56 3.26
N SER A 76 18.41 1.46 4.10
CA SER A 76 19.28 1.10 5.21
C SER A 76 18.59 0.13 6.19
N PHE A 77 17.37 0.42 6.65
CA PHE A 77 16.65 -0.49 7.54
C PHE A 77 16.40 -1.86 6.90
N MET A 78 15.94 -1.88 5.64
CA MET A 78 15.64 -3.12 4.91
C MET A 78 16.90 -3.98 4.71
N MET A 79 18.03 -3.38 4.36
CA MET A 79 19.31 -4.10 4.18
C MET A 79 19.86 -4.67 5.48
N ARG A 80 19.49 -4.09 6.63
CA ARG A 80 19.83 -4.58 7.98
C ARG A 80 18.84 -5.62 8.51
N GLY A 81 17.71 -5.82 7.83
CA GLY A 81 16.61 -6.62 8.36
C GLY A 81 15.89 -5.97 9.54
N ALA A 82 16.10 -4.67 9.78
CA ALA A 82 15.49 -3.91 10.87
C ALA A 82 14.07 -3.45 10.49
N TRP A 83 13.17 -4.42 10.30
CA TRP A 83 11.81 -4.19 9.80
C TRP A 83 10.92 -3.42 10.79
N GLU A 84 11.07 -3.68 12.08
CA GLU A 84 10.38 -2.94 13.15
C GLU A 84 10.75 -1.46 13.10
N GLU A 85 12.06 -1.15 13.11
CA GLU A 85 12.57 0.22 12.99
C GLU A 85 12.10 0.89 11.69
N ALA A 86 12.05 0.16 10.57
CA ALA A 86 11.54 0.68 9.31
C ALA A 86 10.08 1.11 9.41
N VAL A 87 9.22 0.30 10.01
CA VAL A 87 7.78 0.57 10.17
C VAL A 87 7.56 1.76 11.10
N ASP A 88 8.26 1.80 12.22
CA ASP A 88 8.17 2.89 13.21
C ASP A 88 8.64 4.22 12.62
N TRP A 89 9.75 4.17 11.87
CA TRP A 89 10.28 5.33 11.19
C TRP A 89 9.30 5.85 10.12
N MET A 90 8.73 4.96 9.28
CA MET A 90 7.73 5.34 8.28
C MET A 90 6.50 6.00 8.92
N TYR A 91 6.01 5.44 10.03
CA TYR A 91 4.86 5.98 10.75
C TYR A 91 5.16 7.37 11.33
N SER A 92 6.29 7.51 12.02
CA SER A 92 6.72 8.79 12.61
C SER A 92 6.94 9.86 11.52
N TYR A 93 7.57 9.47 10.42
CA TYR A 93 7.78 10.35 9.27
C TYR A 93 6.45 10.87 8.69
N CYS A 94 5.43 10.02 8.57
CA CYS A 94 4.11 10.46 8.13
C CYS A 94 3.52 11.53 9.05
N LEU A 95 3.56 11.30 10.36
CA LEU A 95 3.03 12.23 11.36
C LEU A 95 3.73 13.60 11.31
N ASP A 96 5.03 13.61 11.08
CA ASP A 96 5.80 14.85 11.05
C ASP A 96 5.63 15.63 9.76
N VAL A 97 5.49 14.94 8.63
CA VAL A 97 5.26 15.61 7.35
C VAL A 97 3.84 16.16 7.24
N GLU A 98 2.83 15.50 7.83
CA GLU A 98 1.45 16.01 7.87
C GLU A 98 1.28 17.31 8.64
N LYS A 99 2.16 17.60 9.61
CA LYS A 99 2.18 18.87 10.33
C LYS A 99 2.60 20.04 9.42
N LYS A 100 3.21 19.77 8.27
CA LYS A 100 3.73 20.80 7.35
C LYS A 100 2.69 21.14 6.27
N PRO A 101 2.25 22.40 6.16
CA PRO A 101 1.26 22.79 5.15
C PRO A 101 1.83 22.62 3.73
N GLY A 102 1.06 21.96 2.85
CA GLY A 102 1.40 21.80 1.42
C GLY A 102 2.24 20.56 1.06
N ALA A 103 2.53 19.67 2.01
CA ALA A 103 3.29 18.46 1.73
C ALA A 103 2.51 17.45 0.85
N LYS A 104 3.09 17.06 -0.30
CA LYS A 104 2.52 16.02 -1.19
C LYS A 104 2.96 14.63 -0.74
N VAL A 105 2.39 14.12 0.34
CA VAL A 105 2.77 12.83 0.98
C VAL A 105 2.15 11.60 0.31
N GLN A 106 1.20 11.79 -0.61
CA GLN A 106 0.44 10.67 -1.21
C GLN A 106 1.31 9.61 -1.91
N SER A 107 2.39 10.02 -2.59
CA SER A 107 3.32 9.08 -3.22
C SER A 107 4.08 8.23 -2.20
N LEU A 108 4.39 8.81 -1.03
CA LEU A 108 5.05 8.12 0.07
C LEU A 108 4.10 7.16 0.79
N TYR A 109 2.82 7.48 0.95
CA TYR A 109 1.85 6.52 1.53
C TYR A 109 1.73 5.24 0.71
N ARG A 110 1.77 5.35 -0.63
CA ARG A 110 1.80 4.16 -1.47
C ARG A 110 3.08 3.36 -1.24
N PHE A 111 4.24 4.01 -1.23
CA PHE A 111 5.52 3.33 -1.02
C PHE A 111 5.60 2.67 0.36
N PHE A 112 5.28 3.41 1.43
CA PHE A 112 5.30 2.90 2.79
C PHE A 112 4.30 1.77 2.99
N GLY A 113 3.07 1.92 2.47
CA GLY A 113 2.08 0.85 2.52
C GLY A 113 2.54 -0.43 1.81
N LEU A 114 3.26 -0.33 0.70
CA LEU A 114 3.85 -1.49 0.01
C LEU A 114 4.93 -2.17 0.87
N VAL A 115 5.86 -1.39 1.43
CA VAL A 115 6.93 -1.91 2.31
C VAL A 115 6.32 -2.60 3.53
N THR A 116 5.35 -1.95 4.19
CA THR A 116 4.62 -2.52 5.33
C THR A 116 3.82 -3.76 4.93
N SER A 117 3.24 -3.80 3.73
CA SER A 117 2.53 -4.99 3.24
C SER A 117 3.48 -6.18 3.09
N VAL A 118 4.67 -5.96 2.52
CA VAL A 118 5.71 -7.00 2.44
C VAL A 118 6.13 -7.46 3.83
N CYS A 119 6.35 -6.53 4.76
CA CYS A 119 6.67 -6.82 6.15
C CYS A 119 5.63 -7.77 6.80
N ARG A 120 4.34 -7.48 6.59
CA ARG A 120 3.23 -8.30 7.13
C ARG A 120 3.09 -9.66 6.44
N ILE A 121 3.23 -9.71 5.11
CA ILE A 121 3.16 -10.96 4.33
C ILE A 121 4.29 -11.91 4.74
N LEU A 122 5.50 -11.37 4.93
CA LEU A 122 6.67 -12.14 5.38
C LEU A 122 6.65 -12.44 6.88
N LYS A 123 5.65 -11.92 7.62
CA LYS A 123 5.51 -12.08 9.08
C LYS A 123 6.71 -11.56 9.87
N ASN A 124 7.33 -10.48 9.41
CA ASN A 124 8.36 -9.80 10.17
C ASN A 124 7.72 -9.07 11.37
N GLU A 125 8.41 -9.07 12.51
CA GLU A 125 7.96 -8.37 13.72
C GLU A 125 7.94 -6.85 13.50
N HIS A 126 6.85 -6.20 13.94
CA HIS A 126 6.65 -4.75 13.93
C HIS A 126 5.45 -4.37 14.79
N ASP A 127 5.31 -3.09 15.12
CA ASP A 127 4.12 -2.57 15.79
C ASP A 127 2.86 -2.69 14.89
N GLU A 128 1.87 -3.44 15.36
CA GLU A 128 0.62 -3.74 14.64
C GLU A 128 -0.18 -2.47 14.33
N ASN A 129 -0.17 -1.47 15.22
CA ASN A 129 -0.91 -0.22 15.03
C ASN A 129 -0.25 0.66 13.96
N HIS A 130 1.08 0.76 13.98
CA HIS A 130 1.85 1.44 12.94
C HIS A 130 1.64 0.77 11.59
N GLY A 131 1.73 -0.57 11.55
CA GLY A 131 1.50 -1.37 10.34
C GLY A 131 0.10 -1.17 9.77
N LYS A 132 -0.93 -1.28 10.63
CA LYS A 132 -2.34 -1.02 10.29
C LYS A 132 -2.53 0.39 9.72
N ASN A 133 -1.92 1.40 10.34
CA ASN A 133 -2.07 2.79 9.90
C ASN A 133 -1.50 3.01 8.50
N LEU A 134 -0.28 2.52 8.24
CA LEU A 134 0.41 2.68 6.95
C LEU A 134 -0.32 1.96 5.81
N VAL A 135 -0.71 0.70 6.02
CA VAL A 135 -1.51 -0.05 5.03
C VAL A 135 -2.86 0.63 4.81
N GLY A 136 -3.48 1.12 5.88
CA GLY A 136 -4.72 1.87 5.80
C GLY A 136 -4.61 3.13 4.93
N ARG A 137 -3.60 3.97 5.16
CA ARG A 137 -3.36 5.17 4.33
C ARG A 137 -3.14 4.84 2.87
N MET A 138 -2.46 3.72 2.57
CA MET A 138 -2.31 3.26 1.20
C MET A 138 -3.66 2.88 0.58
N VAL A 139 -4.53 2.18 1.31
CA VAL A 139 -5.91 1.89 0.84
C VAL A 139 -6.67 3.18 0.56
N ASP A 140 -6.54 4.20 1.42
CA ASP A 140 -7.16 5.52 1.19
C ASP A 140 -6.63 6.19 -0.09
N VAL A 141 -5.33 6.05 -0.38
CA VAL A 141 -4.73 6.53 -1.64
C VAL A 141 -5.24 5.74 -2.86
N LEU A 142 -5.42 4.43 -2.74
CA LEU A 142 -6.01 3.60 -3.82
C LEU A 142 -7.45 4.01 -4.10
N LEU A 143 -8.23 4.29 -3.05
CA LEU A 143 -9.59 4.79 -3.15
C LEU A 143 -9.62 6.15 -3.89
N GLN A 144 -8.77 7.10 -3.48
CA GLN A 144 -8.66 8.41 -4.15
C GLN A 144 -8.24 8.31 -5.62
N LYS A 145 -7.40 7.33 -5.96
CA LYS A 145 -6.93 7.08 -7.34
C LYS A 145 -7.86 6.16 -8.14
N GLN A 146 -8.98 5.73 -7.57
CA GLN A 146 -9.97 4.87 -8.22
C GLN A 146 -9.42 3.51 -8.67
N VAL A 147 -8.40 3.00 -7.97
CA VAL A 147 -7.79 1.69 -8.26
C VAL A 147 -8.45 0.63 -7.38
N PHE A 148 -9.74 0.40 -7.62
CA PHE A 148 -10.59 -0.38 -6.71
C PHE A 148 -10.27 -1.88 -6.67
N SER A 149 -9.80 -2.45 -7.78
CA SER A 149 -9.48 -3.88 -7.89
C SER A 149 -8.38 -4.35 -6.94
N LEU A 150 -7.50 -3.46 -6.49
CA LEU A 150 -6.41 -3.79 -5.57
C LEU A 150 -6.79 -3.62 -4.10
N ILE A 151 -7.89 -2.92 -3.81
CA ILE A 151 -8.29 -2.62 -2.43
C ILE A 151 -8.57 -3.89 -1.61
N PRO A 152 -9.27 -4.92 -2.13
CA PRO A 152 -9.51 -6.15 -1.38
C PRO A 152 -8.22 -6.80 -0.88
N PHE A 153 -7.21 -6.91 -1.74
CA PHE A 153 -5.92 -7.49 -1.38
C PHE A 153 -5.27 -6.78 -0.19
N TYR A 154 -5.17 -5.45 -0.24
CA TYR A 154 -4.54 -4.69 0.85
C TYR A 154 -5.43 -4.57 2.09
N ALA A 155 -6.76 -4.57 1.92
CA ALA A 155 -7.70 -4.61 3.03
C ALA A 155 -7.59 -5.93 3.81
N ALA A 156 -7.36 -7.06 3.14
CA ALA A 156 -7.17 -8.37 3.79
C ALA A 156 -5.97 -8.41 4.76
N LEU A 157 -5.01 -7.52 4.59
CA LEU A 157 -3.91 -7.40 5.53
C LEU A 157 -4.37 -6.79 6.86
N LEU A 158 -5.40 -5.93 6.86
CA LEU A 158 -5.86 -5.22 8.06
C LEU A 158 -6.72 -6.12 8.98
N PRO A 159 -6.90 -5.76 10.25
CA PRO A 159 -7.87 -6.42 11.12
C PRO A 159 -9.27 -6.41 10.48
N LYS A 160 -10.03 -7.49 10.71
CA LYS A 160 -11.30 -7.78 10.01
C LYS A 160 -12.26 -6.59 9.97
N ASP A 161 -12.42 -5.88 11.09
CA ASP A 161 -13.35 -4.75 11.19
C ASP A 161 -12.89 -3.55 10.33
N ASP A 162 -11.60 -3.24 10.31
CA ASP A 162 -11.05 -2.16 9.48
C ASP A 162 -11.05 -2.54 7.99
N ALA A 163 -10.74 -3.80 7.71
CA ALA A 163 -10.75 -4.37 6.37
C ALA A 163 -12.14 -4.22 5.74
N LEU A 164 -13.18 -4.68 6.45
CA LEU A 164 -14.56 -4.54 6.01
C LEU A 164 -14.92 -3.07 5.83
N LYS A 165 -14.66 -2.20 6.80
CA LYS A 165 -14.98 -0.78 6.69
C LYS A 165 -14.41 -0.14 5.41
N ARG A 166 -13.19 -0.50 5.03
CA ARG A 166 -12.53 0.01 3.81
C ARG A 166 -13.12 -0.59 2.53
N VAL A 167 -13.45 -1.87 2.53
CA VAL A 167 -14.18 -2.50 1.42
C VAL A 167 -15.54 -1.83 1.21
N TRP A 168 -16.28 -1.55 2.29
CA TRP A 168 -17.56 -0.84 2.25
C TRP A 168 -17.44 0.58 1.70
N HIS A 169 -16.30 1.26 1.83
CA HIS A 169 -16.09 2.59 1.24
C HIS A 169 -15.93 2.56 -0.30
N VAL A 170 -15.54 1.42 -0.87
CA VAL A 170 -15.43 1.25 -2.34
C VAL A 170 -16.81 1.10 -2.98
N MET A 171 -17.71 0.44 -2.27
CA MET A 171 -19.09 0.26 -2.69
C MET A 171 -19.83 1.56 -2.37
N PRO A 172 -20.42 2.26 -3.36
CA PRO A 172 -20.89 3.64 -3.20
C PRO A 172 -21.78 3.81 -1.96
N PRO A 173 -21.37 4.59 -0.94
CA PRO A 173 -22.14 4.71 0.27
C PRO A 173 -23.43 5.50 0.06
N TYR A 174 -24.40 5.14 0.88
CA TYR A 174 -25.75 5.69 1.06
C TYR A 174 -25.85 7.23 1.27
N LEU A 175 -24.80 8.06 1.08
CA LEU A 175 -24.80 9.42 1.65
C LEU A 175 -24.06 10.57 0.92
N VAL A 176 -23.67 10.49 -0.36
CA VAL A 176 -23.20 11.71 -1.06
C VAL A 176 -23.71 11.82 -2.50
N ALA A 177 -24.97 12.22 -2.64
CA ALA A 177 -25.62 12.60 -3.91
C ALA A 177 -24.96 13.80 -4.66
N PHE A 178 -23.74 14.22 -4.32
CA PHE A 178 -23.11 15.37 -4.97
C PHE A 178 -21.69 15.16 -5.53
N MET A 179 -21.08 13.99 -5.35
CA MET A 179 -19.80 13.69 -6.03
C MET A 179 -19.43 12.20 -5.98
N CYS A 180 -20.41 11.30 -6.07
CA CYS A 180 -20.15 9.86 -6.15
C CYS A 180 -19.51 9.50 -7.50
N ILE A 181 -18.19 9.61 -7.56
CA ILE A 181 -17.38 8.93 -8.56
C ILE A 181 -17.10 7.52 -8.01
N SER A 182 -18.10 6.63 -8.01
CA SER A 182 -17.83 5.19 -8.00
C SER A 182 -17.48 4.81 -9.43
N ASP A 183 -16.25 4.40 -9.75
CA ASP A 183 -15.95 3.87 -11.09
C ASP A 183 -16.25 2.38 -11.22
N VAL A 184 -16.75 1.73 -10.16
CA VAL A 184 -17.43 0.43 -10.27
C VAL A 184 -18.85 0.65 -10.80
N LYS A 185 -18.96 1.21 -12.02
CA LYS A 185 -20.25 1.55 -12.65
C LYS A 185 -20.79 0.41 -13.48
N THR A 186 -19.90 -0.35 -14.10
CA THR A 186 -20.29 -1.41 -15.01
C THR A 186 -20.45 -2.72 -14.25
N ASP A 187 -21.30 -3.60 -14.77
CA ASP A 187 -21.47 -4.93 -14.17
C ASP A 187 -20.16 -5.72 -14.24
N ALA A 188 -19.34 -5.52 -15.28
CA ALA A 188 -18.02 -6.10 -15.38
C ALA A 188 -17.09 -5.65 -14.22
N ASP A 189 -17.11 -4.38 -13.84
CA ASP A 189 -16.32 -3.88 -12.70
C ASP A 189 -16.81 -4.48 -11.39
N ARG A 190 -18.13 -4.62 -11.20
CA ARG A 190 -18.71 -5.26 -10.01
C ARG A 190 -18.28 -6.72 -9.91
N MET A 191 -18.36 -7.48 -11.01
CA MET A 191 -17.90 -8.86 -11.08
C MET A 191 -16.40 -8.98 -10.76
N ALA A 192 -15.58 -8.10 -11.34
CA ALA A 192 -14.14 -8.08 -11.09
C ALA A 192 -13.81 -7.75 -9.63
N PHE A 193 -14.54 -6.83 -9.01
CA PHE A 193 -14.37 -6.49 -7.60
C PHE A 193 -14.81 -7.63 -6.66
N ILE A 194 -15.94 -8.29 -6.94
CA ILE A 194 -16.39 -9.49 -6.21
C ILE A 194 -15.35 -10.60 -6.32
N THR A 195 -14.78 -10.80 -7.52
CA THR A 195 -13.71 -11.78 -7.73
C THR A 195 -12.48 -11.43 -6.89
N ALA A 196 -12.04 -10.17 -6.91
CA ALA A 196 -10.92 -9.71 -6.10
C ALA A 196 -11.17 -9.84 -4.59
N LEU A 197 -12.40 -9.67 -4.12
CA LEU A 197 -12.80 -9.93 -2.73
C LEU A 197 -12.64 -11.41 -2.38
N ASN A 198 -13.12 -12.31 -3.24
CA ASN A 198 -13.00 -13.75 -3.04
C ASN A 198 -11.53 -14.19 -3.04
N ASP A 199 -10.72 -13.68 -3.98
CA ASP A 199 -9.28 -13.96 -4.07
C ASP A 199 -8.52 -13.49 -2.82
N ALA A 200 -8.97 -12.39 -2.21
CA ALA A 200 -8.42 -11.85 -0.97
C ALA A 200 -8.96 -12.56 0.30
N GLY A 201 -9.81 -13.57 0.15
CA GLY A 201 -10.35 -14.38 1.26
C GLY A 201 -11.59 -13.80 1.94
N PHE A 202 -12.23 -12.79 1.37
CA PHE A 202 -13.55 -12.33 1.80
C PHE A 202 -14.66 -13.15 1.14
N ASP A 203 -15.86 -13.12 1.73
CA ASP A 203 -17.07 -13.57 1.04
C ASP A 203 -17.63 -12.42 0.19
N GLY A 204 -17.09 -12.28 -1.02
CA GLY A 204 -17.44 -11.20 -1.93
C GLY A 204 -18.91 -11.21 -2.34
N GLU A 205 -19.49 -12.40 -2.53
CA GLU A 205 -20.91 -12.53 -2.87
C GLU A 205 -21.83 -12.14 -1.71
N GLU A 206 -21.49 -12.52 -0.47
CA GLU A 206 -22.26 -12.12 0.69
C GLU A 206 -22.14 -10.62 0.98
N ILE A 207 -20.94 -10.04 0.83
CA ILE A 207 -20.74 -8.60 0.96
C ILE A 207 -21.54 -7.83 -0.10
N ALA A 208 -21.49 -8.26 -1.36
CA ALA A 208 -22.28 -7.68 -2.45
C ALA A 208 -23.78 -7.80 -2.21
N PHE A 209 -24.24 -8.94 -1.68
CA PHE A 209 -25.62 -9.16 -1.31
C PHE A 209 -26.07 -8.23 -0.18
N GLU A 210 -25.34 -8.17 0.94
CA GLU A 210 -25.66 -7.30 2.08
C GLU A 210 -25.67 -5.81 1.72
N PHE A 211 -24.80 -5.42 0.79
CA PHE A 211 -24.76 -4.06 0.26
C PHE A 211 -26.00 -3.74 -0.60
N GLY A 212 -26.38 -4.67 -1.50
CA GLY A 212 -27.49 -4.49 -2.42
C GLY A 212 -28.89 -4.64 -1.80
N LYS A 213 -29.00 -5.22 -0.60
CA LYS A 213 -30.28 -5.38 0.12
C LYS A 213 -31.04 -4.07 0.23
N PHE A 214 -32.34 -4.14 -0.03
CA PHE A 214 -33.20 -2.98 0.02
C PHE A 214 -33.29 -2.40 1.44
N ARG A 215 -33.15 -1.07 1.53
CA ARG A 215 -33.38 -0.29 2.74
C ARG A 215 -34.17 0.95 2.38
N VAL A 216 -35.19 1.27 3.19
CA VAL A 216 -35.99 2.50 3.05
C VAL A 216 -35.14 3.68 3.52
N VAL A 217 -34.32 4.22 2.60
CA VAL A 217 -33.45 5.37 2.83
C VAL A 217 -33.69 6.39 1.71
N GLU A 218 -33.94 7.64 2.07
CA GLU A 218 -34.51 8.66 1.17
C GLU A 218 -33.56 9.25 0.13
N MET A 219 -32.32 8.76 0.00
CA MET A 219 -31.31 9.36 -0.90
C MET A 219 -30.41 8.34 -1.60
N VAL A 220 -30.97 7.21 -2.03
CA VAL A 220 -30.19 6.16 -2.71
C VAL A 220 -30.80 5.74 -4.03
N ASP A 221 -29.94 5.50 -5.00
CA ASP A 221 -30.31 4.80 -6.22
C ASP A 221 -30.47 3.30 -5.93
N HIS A 222 -31.69 2.89 -5.57
CA HIS A 222 -32.00 1.48 -5.32
C HIS A 222 -31.76 0.59 -6.53
N ALA A 223 -31.75 1.12 -7.77
CA ALA A 223 -31.43 0.34 -8.95
C ALA A 223 -29.93 0.02 -9.03
N ASP A 224 -29.05 0.97 -8.68
CA ASP A 224 -27.60 0.73 -8.60
C ASP A 224 -27.24 -0.28 -7.51
N LEU A 225 -27.92 -0.23 -6.36
CA LEU A 225 -27.75 -1.22 -5.28
C LEU A 225 -28.12 -2.63 -5.74
N LEU A 226 -29.25 -2.78 -6.44
CA LEU A 226 -29.68 -4.09 -6.96
C LEU A 226 -28.67 -4.68 -7.95
N ARG A 227 -27.95 -3.85 -8.73
CA ARG A 227 -26.91 -4.31 -9.66
C ARG A 227 -25.77 -5.05 -8.96
N TRP A 228 -25.50 -4.76 -7.69
CA TRP A 228 -24.54 -5.54 -6.91
C TRP A 228 -25.02 -6.95 -6.60
N ILE A 229 -26.33 -7.14 -6.37
CA ILE A 229 -26.90 -8.48 -6.20
C ILE A 229 -26.93 -9.23 -7.54
N TYR A 230 -27.23 -8.54 -8.65
CA TYR A 230 -27.20 -9.14 -9.99
C TYR A 230 -25.78 -9.51 -10.45
N ALA A 231 -24.75 -8.87 -9.90
CA ALA A 231 -23.35 -9.26 -10.09
C ALA A 231 -22.93 -10.45 -9.22
N CYS A 232 -23.79 -10.97 -8.34
CA CYS A 232 -23.51 -12.24 -7.67
C CYS A 232 -23.81 -13.42 -8.62
N GLY A 233 -23.21 -14.59 -8.36
CA GLY A 233 -23.47 -15.78 -9.17
C GLY A 233 -24.93 -16.26 -9.12
N ASP A 234 -25.30 -17.17 -10.04
CA ASP A 234 -26.66 -17.66 -10.27
C ASP A 234 -27.40 -18.13 -9.00
N LYS A 235 -26.66 -18.61 -7.99
CA LYS A 235 -27.20 -19.06 -6.70
C LYS A 235 -27.95 -17.96 -5.94
N LYS A 236 -27.64 -16.69 -6.18
CA LYS A 236 -28.25 -15.53 -5.50
C LYS A 236 -29.30 -14.82 -6.36
N LEU A 237 -29.59 -15.31 -7.58
CA LEU A 237 -30.59 -14.73 -8.49
C LEU A 237 -32.00 -14.68 -7.87
N LEU A 238 -32.40 -15.72 -7.13
CA LEU A 238 -33.68 -15.76 -6.42
C LEU A 238 -33.78 -14.63 -5.38
N ASN A 239 -32.67 -14.32 -4.69
CA ASN A 239 -32.62 -13.24 -3.74
C ASN A 239 -32.68 -11.87 -4.45
N ALA A 240 -32.03 -11.73 -5.60
CA ALA A 240 -32.13 -10.51 -6.43
C ALA A 240 -33.58 -10.22 -6.82
N VAL A 241 -34.33 -11.24 -7.26
CA VAL A 241 -35.76 -11.09 -7.60
C VAL A 241 -36.59 -10.70 -6.38
N ALA A 242 -36.31 -11.29 -5.20
CA ALA A 242 -37.00 -10.95 -3.97
C ALA A 242 -36.77 -9.48 -3.55
N GLU A 243 -35.51 -9.01 -3.59
CA GLU A 243 -35.15 -7.63 -3.28
C GLU A 243 -35.73 -6.64 -4.30
N THR A 244 -35.71 -6.97 -5.59
CA THR A 244 -36.36 -6.17 -6.65
C THR A 244 -37.86 -6.02 -6.39
N ASN A 245 -38.54 -7.09 -5.97
CA ASN A 245 -39.95 -7.01 -5.60
C ASN A 245 -40.18 -6.09 -4.39
N SER A 246 -39.29 -6.10 -3.40
CA SER A 246 -39.36 -5.19 -2.24
C SER A 246 -39.24 -3.73 -2.66
N VAL A 247 -38.28 -3.40 -3.54
CA VAL A 247 -38.10 -2.05 -4.12
C VAL A 247 -39.36 -1.62 -4.87
N LEU A 248 -39.87 -2.47 -5.77
CA LEU A 248 -41.07 -2.15 -6.57
C LEU A 248 -42.29 -1.90 -5.70
N ARG A 249 -42.54 -2.74 -4.69
CA ARG A 249 -43.65 -2.55 -3.75
C ARG A 249 -43.57 -1.21 -3.03
N TYR A 250 -42.40 -0.83 -2.55
CA TYR A 250 -42.21 0.45 -1.88
C TYR A 250 -42.59 1.64 -2.78
N TYR A 251 -42.06 1.70 -4.00
CA TYR A 251 -42.34 2.80 -4.91
C TYR A 251 -43.77 2.81 -5.44
N LEU A 252 -44.38 1.65 -5.66
CA LEU A 252 -45.79 1.53 -6.05
C LEU A 252 -46.71 2.02 -4.92
N CYS A 253 -46.44 1.65 -3.67
CA CYS A 253 -47.21 2.10 -2.51
C CYS A 253 -47.02 3.60 -2.25
N LYS A 254 -45.79 4.12 -2.33
CA LYS A 254 -45.49 5.55 -2.17
C LYS A 254 -46.25 6.41 -3.19
N ARG A 255 -46.20 6.01 -4.47
CA ARG A 255 -46.94 6.70 -5.54
C ARG A 255 -48.45 6.61 -5.36
N SER A 256 -48.98 5.54 -4.78
CA SER A 256 -50.41 5.43 -4.48
C SER A 256 -50.85 6.39 -3.38
N LEU A 257 -49.99 6.66 -2.39
CA LEU A 257 -50.26 7.58 -1.27
C LEU A 257 -50.11 9.05 -1.68
N GLU A 258 -49.26 9.36 -2.67
CA GLU A 258 -49.10 10.72 -3.21
C GLU A 258 -50.25 11.15 -4.15
N ASN A 259 -51.01 10.19 -4.70
CA ASN A 259 -52.12 10.43 -5.63
C ASN A 259 -53.52 10.34 -4.98
N SER A 260 -53.58 10.10 -3.66
CA SER A 260 -54.81 9.99 -2.85
C SER A 260 -54.93 11.17 -1.91
#